data_AF-A0A352S8U0-F1
#
_entry.id   AF-A0A352S8U0-F1
#
_cell.length_a   1.000
_cell.length_b   1.000
_cell.length_c   1.000
_cell.angle_alpha   90.00
_cell.angle_beta   90.00
_cell.angle_gamma   90.00
#
_symmetry.space_group_name_H-M   'P 1'
#
loop_
_entity.id
_entity.type
_entity.pdbx_description
1 polymer ?
#
loop_
_entity_poly.entity_id
_entity_poly.type
_entity_poly.pdbx_seq_one_letter_code
_entity_poly.pdbx_strand_id
1 'polypeptide(L)' 'HRKQASGLNIWTCHVTGPRKSRQLHGYLLTQPGALFERVPPNNPYLCLANEEAGREASLAAK' A
#
# COMPACT_ATOMS: atom_id res chain seq x y z
N HIS A 1 13.68 -4.35 2.63
CA HIS A 1 12.33 -4.15 2.06
C HIS A 1 11.47 -5.38 2.35
N ARG A 2 10.15 -5.25 2.53
CA ARG A 2 9.21 -6.33 2.83
C ARG A 2 9.03 -7.24 1.62
N LYS A 3 9.19 -8.55 1.81
CA LYS A 3 8.90 -9.57 0.79
C LYS A 3 7.46 -10.07 0.90
N GLN A 4 6.88 -10.46 -0.22
CA GLN A 4 5.63 -11.20 -0.30
C GLN A 4 5.87 -12.68 0.03
N ALA A 5 4.80 -13.45 0.25
CA ALA A 5 4.87 -14.90 0.44
C ALA A 5 5.50 -15.62 -0.79
N SER A 6 5.36 -15.04 -1.98
CA SER A 6 5.99 -15.51 -3.22
C SER A 6 7.51 -15.29 -3.27
N GLY A 7 8.11 -14.57 -2.31
CA GLY A 7 9.52 -14.21 -2.29
C GLY A 7 9.87 -12.93 -3.07
N LEU A 8 8.93 -12.36 -3.84
CA LEU A 8 9.09 -11.09 -4.55
C LEU A 8 9.03 -9.89 -3.59
N ASN A 9 9.59 -8.75 -4.00
CA ASN A 9 9.68 -7.53 -3.17
C ASN A 9 9.10 -6.26 -3.81
N ILE A 10 8.57 -6.34 -5.02
CA ILE A 10 7.87 -5.22 -5.69
C ILE A 10 6.40 -5.29 -5.30
N TRP A 11 5.86 -4.19 -4.80
CA TRP A 11 4.46 -4.05 -4.39
C TRP A 11 3.73 -3.14 -5.35
N THR A 12 2.49 -3.51 -5.68
CA THR A 12 1.57 -2.65 -6.43
C THR A 12 0.68 -1.90 -5.45
N CYS A 13 0.60 -0.59 -5.63
CA CYS A 13 -0.23 0.31 -4.85
C CYS A 13 -1.16 1.09 -5.77
N HIS A 14 -2.33 1.46 -5.27
CA HIS A 14 -3.20 2.45 -5.88
C HIS A 14 -3.01 3.79 -5.19
N VAL A 15 -2.88 4.85 -5.99
CA VAL A 15 -2.92 6.22 -5.52
C VAL A 15 -4.16 6.89 -6.10
N THR A 16 -5.03 7.39 -5.23
CA THR A 16 -6.27 8.06 -5.59
C THR A 16 -6.11 9.56 -5.42
N GLY A 17 -6.07 10.30 -6.53
CA GLY A 17 -6.20 11.75 -6.52
C GLY A 17 -7.66 12.20 -6.62
N PRO A 18 -7.95 13.50 -6.43
CA PRO A 18 -9.31 14.04 -6.55
C PRO A 18 -9.98 13.82 -7.91
N ARG A 19 -9.19 13.57 -8.96
CA ARG A 19 -9.67 13.45 -10.34
C ARG A 19 -9.47 12.06 -10.95
N LYS A 20 -8.39 11.35 -10.59
CA LYS A 20 -8.03 10.05 -11.15
C LYS A 20 -7.28 9.20 -10.13
N SER A 21 -7.47 7.89 -10.23
CA SER A 21 -6.65 6.88 -9.56
C SER A 21 -5.61 6.31 -10.51
N ARG A 22 -4.45 5.89 -9.98
CA ARG A 22 -3.39 5.24 -10.76
C ARG A 22 -2.68 4.16 -9.96
N GLN A 23 -2.22 3.13 -10.65
CA GLN A 23 -1.33 2.11 -10.09
C GLN A 23 0.13 2.54 -10.13
N LEU A 24 0.84 2.28 -9.04
CA LEU A 24 2.27 2.49 -8.90
C LEU A 24 2.93 1.20 -8.39
N HIS A 25 4.19 1.01 -8.77
CA HIS A 25 5.02 -0.06 -8.23
C HIS A 25 6.09 0.53 -7.32
N GLY A 26 6.32 -0.11 -6.17
CA GLY A 26 7.30 0.36 -5.21
C GLY A 26 7.75 -0.71 -4.23
N TYR A 27 8.66 -0.31 -3.34
CA TYR A 27 9.12 -1.14 -2.24
C TYR A 27 8.42 -0.72 -0.96
N LEU A 28 7.98 -1.70 -0.16
CA LEU A 28 7.59 -1.42 1.21
C LEU A 28 8.77 -1.61 2.15
N LEU A 29 8.99 -0.65 3.03
CA LEU A 29 10.02 -0.72 4.05
C LEU A 29 9.53 -1.53 5.24
N THR A 30 10.39 -2.36 5.82
CA THR A 30 10.08 -3.10 7.05
C THR A 30 10.13 -2.19 8.26
N GLN A 31 11.05 -1.23 8.26
CA GLN A 31 11.29 -0.29 9.36
C GLN A 31 11.45 1.12 8.77
N PRO A 32 10.46 2.02 8.95
CA PRO A 32 10.50 3.38 8.40
C PRO A 32 11.50 4.29 9.14
N GLY A 33 11.88 3.97 10.38
CA GLY A 33 12.79 4.77 11.21
C GLY A 33 14.22 4.89 10.67
N ALA A 34 14.60 4.09 9.67
CA ALA A 34 15.88 4.24 8.97
C ALA A 34 15.91 5.46 8.02
N LEU A 35 14.75 5.98 7.62
CA LEU A 35 14.64 7.12 6.71
C LEU A 35 13.99 8.36 7.34
N PHE A 36 13.14 8.16 8.35
CA PHE A 36 12.41 9.24 8.99
C PHE A 36 12.77 9.31 10.47
N GLU A 37 13.20 10.49 10.93
CA GLU A 37 13.41 10.77 12.36
C GLU A 37 12.10 10.62 13.16
N ARG A 38 10.97 10.96 12.54
CA ARG A 38 9.62 10.73 13.05
C ARG A 38 8.75 10.16 11.95
N VAL A 39 8.05 9.06 12.24
CA VAL A 39 7.19 8.40 11.25
C VAL A 39 6.00 9.32 10.92
N PRO A 40 5.82 9.70 9.64
CA PRO A 40 4.66 10.49 9.24
C PRO A 40 3.36 9.68 9.35
N PRO A 41 2.20 10.34 9.46
CA PRO A 41 0.92 9.64 9.40
C PRO A 41 0.73 8.93 8.06
N ASN A 42 -0.09 7.88 8.06
CA ASN A 42 -0.42 7.13 6.85
C ASN A 42 -1.07 8.04 5.80
N ASN A 43 -0.67 7.88 4.53
CA ASN A 43 -1.25 8.62 3.42
C ASN A 43 -2.65 8.06 3.09
N PRO A 44 -3.75 8.83 3.27
CA PRO A 44 -5.10 8.35 3.02
C PRO A 44 -5.40 8.10 1.54
N TYR A 45 -4.58 8.63 0.64
CA TYR A 45 -4.72 8.50 -0.81
C TYR A 45 -3.93 7.31 -1.37
N LEU A 46 -3.23 6.55 -0.54
CA LEU A 46 -2.42 5.40 -0.94
C LEU A 46 -3.00 4.13 -0.33
N CYS A 47 -3.20 3.12 -1.16
CA CYS A 47 -3.64 1.79 -0.74
C CYS A 47 -2.74 0.73 -1.38
N LEU A 48 -2.43 -0.35 -0.66
CA LEU A 48 -1.82 -1.52 -1.28
C LEU A 48 -2.89 -2.32 -2.01
N ALA A 49 -2.60 -2.78 -3.24
CA ALA A 49 -3.60 -3.47 -4.06
C ALA A 49 -4.19 -4.72 -3.39
N ASN A 50 -3.43 -5.40 -2.53
CA ASN A 50 -3.91 -6.55 -1.78
C ASN A 50 -4.81 -6.19 -0.58
N GLU A 51 -4.70 -4.97 -0.04
CA GLU A 51 -5.55 -4.49 1.06
C GLU A 51 -6.90 -3.98 0.53
N GLU A 52 -6.94 -3.48 -0.70
CA GLU A 52 -8.17 -3.07 -1.39
C GLU A 52 -9.08 -4.28 -1.68
N ALA A 53 -8.53 -5.36 -2.21
CA ALA A 53 -9.27 -6.61 -2.42
C ALA A 53 -9.92 -7.15 -1.13
N GLY A 54 -9.22 -7.03 0.00
CA GLY A 54 -9.76 -7.44 1.30
C GLY A 54 -10.92 -6.56 1.79
N ARG A 55 -10.89 -5.25 1.49
CA ARG A 55 -11.99 -4.32 1.81
C ARG A 55 -13.22 -4.56 0.95
N GLU A 56 -13.04 -4.77 -0.34
CA GLU A 56 -14.16 -5.07 -1.26
C GLU A 56 -14.85 -6.39 -0.88
N ALA A 57 -14.08 -7.45 -0.60
CA ALA A 57 -14.63 -8.73 -0.13
C ALA A 57 -15.42 -8.57 1.19
N SER A 58 -14.94 -7.70 2.09
CA SER A 58 -15.61 -7.43 3.37
C SER A 58 -16.87 -6.58 3.24
N LEU A 59 -16.97 -5.73 2.20
CA LEU A 59 -18.18 -4.97 1.88
C LEU A 59 -19.22 -5.83 1.14
N ALA A 60 -18.79 -6.73 0.25
CA ALA A 60 -19.68 -7.61 -0.51
C ALA A 60 -20.28 -8.74 0.35
N ALA A 61 -19.67 -9.05 1.50
CA ALA A 61 -20.15 -10.04 2.46
C ALA A 61 -21.14 -9.47 3.50
N LYS A 62 -21.55 -8.20 3.37
CA LYS A 62 -22.60 -7.55 4.17
C LYS A 62 -23.82 -7.28 3.30
#